data_AF-A0A8T0FUE7-F1
#
_entry.id   AF-A0A8T0FUE7-F1
#
_cell.length_a   1.000
_cell.length_b   1.000
_cell.length_c   1.000
_cell.angle_alpha   90.00
_cell.angle_beta   90.00
_cell.angle_gamma   90.00
#
_symmetry.space_group_name_H-M   'P 1'
#
loop_
_entity.id
_entity.type
_entity.pdbx_description
1 polymer ?
#
loop_
_entity_poly.entity_id
_entity_poly.type
_entity_poly.pdbx_seq_one_letter_code
_entity_poly.pdbx_strand_id
1 'polypeptide(L)'
;MLRFLSKRFSRSTRNKSRTSGEKAPTKLGKNILPCKIILLDGSDMSVDVHKRDLGSALYEQVFYHIDLTEKDYFGLQFTDANHVQHWLDPHN
;
A
#
# COMPACT_ATOMS: atom_id res chain seq x y z
N MET A 1 43.38 6.76 -26.16
CA MET A 1 43.41 7.80 -25.12
C MET A 1 42.33 8.81 -25.47
N LEU A 2 41.20 8.84 -24.76
CA LEU A 2 40.07 9.71 -25.12
C LEU A 2 39.68 10.56 -23.92
N ARG A 3 40.06 11.84 -23.98
CA ARG A 3 39.55 12.90 -23.11
C ARG A 3 38.50 13.65 -23.91
N PHE A 4 37.24 13.62 -23.47
CA PHE A 4 36.21 14.47 -24.04
C PHE A 4 36.00 15.69 -23.14
N LEU A 5 36.20 16.87 -23.75
CA LEU A 5 36.04 18.19 -23.18
C LEU A 5 34.57 18.50 -22.88
N SER A 6 34.38 19.12 -21.73
CA SER A 6 33.22 19.85 -21.27
C SER A 6 32.68 20.86 -22.29
N LYS A 7 31.37 20.80 -22.57
CA LYS A 7 30.60 21.95 -23.06
C LYS A 7 29.66 22.42 -21.96
N ARG A 8 30.21 23.31 -21.13
CA ARG A 8 29.46 24.23 -20.30
C ARG A 8 28.94 25.33 -21.24
N PHE A 9 27.65 25.30 -21.59
CA PHE A 9 26.99 26.48 -22.16
C PHE A 9 26.25 27.23 -21.05
N SER A 10 26.51 28.52 -21.00
CA SER A 10 26.15 29.45 -19.95
C SER A 10 24.77 30.05 -20.19
N ARG A 11 24.01 30.18 -19.09
CA ARG A 11 23.04 31.23 -18.72
C ARG A 11 22.09 31.75 -19.81
N SER A 12 20.82 31.40 -19.68
CA SER A 12 19.71 32.27 -20.06
C SER A 12 18.99 32.76 -18.80
N THR A 13 19.02 34.07 -18.58
CA THR A 13 18.26 34.78 -17.54
C THR A 13 16.89 35.15 -18.08
N ARG A 14 15.79 34.69 -17.47
CA ARG A 14 14.54 35.47 -17.42
C ARG A 14 13.60 35.01 -16.29
N ASN A 15 13.32 35.95 -15.38
CA ASN A 15 12.35 35.90 -14.29
C ASN A 15 10.92 35.59 -14.77
N LYS A 16 10.20 34.72 -14.03
CA LYS A 16 8.77 34.93 -13.74
C LYS A 16 8.33 34.12 -12.52
N SER A 17 7.99 34.85 -11.46
CA SER A 17 7.27 34.39 -10.27
C SER A 17 5.92 33.74 -10.63
N ARG A 18 5.61 32.59 -10.02
CA ARG A 18 4.27 32.18 -9.58
C ARG A 18 4.35 30.91 -8.72
N THR A 19 4.12 31.13 -7.43
CA THR A 19 3.36 30.30 -6.50
C THR A 19 2.72 29.03 -7.06
N SER A 20 3.18 27.87 -6.58
CA SER A 20 2.35 26.84 -5.91
C SER A 20 3.23 25.59 -5.76
N GLY A 21 3.50 25.20 -4.52
CA GLY A 21 4.46 24.17 -4.18
C GLY A 21 4.16 22.83 -4.85
N GLU A 22 5.03 22.43 -5.77
CA GLU A 22 5.25 21.02 -6.09
C GLU A 22 5.97 20.41 -4.89
N LYS A 23 5.16 20.00 -3.90
CA LYS A 23 5.62 18.98 -2.95
C LYS A 23 5.94 17.75 -3.79
N ALA A 24 7.23 17.45 -3.93
CA ALA A 24 7.71 16.12 -4.26
C ALA A 24 6.85 15.10 -3.50
N PRO A 25 6.44 13.96 -4.11
CA PRO A 25 5.57 13.01 -3.44
C PRO A 25 6.28 12.57 -2.17
N THR A 26 5.76 13.08 -1.05
CA THR A 26 6.22 12.75 0.29
C THR A 26 6.19 11.24 0.38
N LYS A 27 7.32 10.63 0.75
CA LYS A 27 7.53 9.19 0.92
C LYS A 27 6.71 8.62 2.11
N LEU A 28 5.46 9.03 2.26
CA LEU A 28 4.54 8.69 3.37
C LEU A 28 3.82 7.35 3.12
N GLY A 29 3.69 6.90 1.87
CA GLY A 29 2.97 5.67 1.51
C GLY A 29 3.80 4.38 1.50
N LYS A 30 4.99 4.35 2.11
CA LYS A 30 5.91 3.19 1.99
C LYS A 30 5.53 1.98 2.86
N ASN A 31 4.64 2.19 3.82
CA ASN A 31 4.29 1.18 4.80
C ASN A 31 2.81 0.83 4.78
N ILE A 32 2.05 1.29 3.79
CA ILE A 32 0.65 0.90 3.61
C ILE A 32 0.64 -0.28 2.62
N LEU A 33 -0.07 -1.34 3.00
CA LEU A 33 -0.30 -2.53 2.21
C LEU A 33 -1.79 -2.57 1.84
N PRO A 34 -2.12 -2.41 0.54
CA PRO A 34 -3.47 -2.62 0.08
C PRO A 34 -3.76 -4.13 0.04
N CYS A 35 -4.76 -4.56 0.81
CA CYS A 35 -5.23 -5.94 0.88
C CYS A 35 -6.56 -6.06 0.13
N LYS A 36 -6.61 -6.96 -0.85
CA LYS A 36 -7.85 -7.33 -1.53
C LYS A 36 -8.43 -8.57 -0.87
N ILE A 37 -9.68 -8.47 -0.39
CA ILE A 37 -10.42 -9.53 0.28
C ILE A 37 -11.54 -9.98 -0.65
N ILE A 38 -11.62 -11.29 -0.89
CA ILE A 38 -12.72 -11.90 -1.64
C ILE A 38 -13.71 -12.41 -0.59
N LEU A 39 -14.93 -11.89 -0.62
CA LEU A 39 -16.00 -12.26 0.30
C LEU A 39 -16.71 -13.54 -0.16
N LEU A 40 -17.52 -14.12 0.73
CA LEU A 40 -18.20 -15.39 0.49
C LEU A 40 -19.26 -15.32 -0.63
N ASP A 41 -19.75 -14.12 -0.96
CA ASP A 41 -20.66 -13.86 -2.08
C ASP A 41 -19.93 -13.65 -3.42
N GLY A 42 -18.60 -13.72 -3.42
CA GLY A 42 -17.75 -13.50 -4.59
C GLY A 42 -17.46 -12.02 -4.89
N SER A 43 -17.93 -11.10 -4.04
CA SER A 43 -17.57 -9.68 -4.15
C SER A 43 -16.15 -9.41 -3.64
N ASP A 44 -15.56 -8.31 -4.11
CA ASP A 44 -14.21 -7.88 -3.74
C ASP A 44 -14.28 -6.66 -2.82
N MET A 45 -13.51 -6.68 -1.73
CA MET A 45 -13.33 -5.56 -0.81
C MET A 45 -11.84 -5.19 -0.73
N SER A 46 -11.54 -3.89 -0.63
CA SER A 46 -10.16 -3.41 -0.48
C SER A 46 -9.97 -2.74 0.87
N VAL A 47 -8.94 -3.15 1.59
CA VAL A 47 -8.60 -2.65 2.93
C VAL A 47 -7.12 -2.29 2.95
N ASP A 48 -6.80 -1.08 3.40
CA ASP A 48 -5.41 -0.63 3.56
C ASP A 48 -4.96 -0.85 5.00
N VAL A 49 -3.95 -1.71 5.20
CA VAL A 49 -3.33 -1.95 6.51
C VAL A 49 -1.89 -1.50 6.52
N HIS A 50 -1.32 -1.21 7.68
CA HIS A 50 0.10 -0.90 7.76
C HIS A 50 0.93 -2.20 7.77
N LYS A 51 2.13 -2.17 7.18
CA LYS A 51 3.03 -3.33 7.02
C LYS A 51 3.45 -3.99 8.35
N ARG A 52 3.26 -3.30 9.47
CA ARG A 52 3.62 -3.77 10.81
C ARG A 52 2.40 -4.05 11.67
N ASP A 53 1.21 -3.93 11.11
CA ASP A 53 -0.01 -4.30 11.80
C ASP A 53 -0.10 -5.83 11.86
N LEU A 54 -0.74 -6.30 12.93
CA LEU A 54 -1.05 -7.71 13.11
C LEU A 54 -2.25 -8.10 12.24
N GLY A 55 -2.43 -9.39 12.01
CA GLY A 55 -3.61 -9.92 11.32
C GLY A 55 -4.93 -9.43 11.93
N SER A 56 -5.00 -9.21 13.25
CA SER A 56 -6.19 -8.71 13.94
C SER A 56 -6.69 -7.38 13.38
N ALA A 57 -5.81 -6.47 12.98
CA ALA A 57 -6.20 -5.18 12.41
C ALA A 57 -6.98 -5.35 11.10
N LEU A 58 -6.54 -6.29 10.26
CA LEU A 58 -7.24 -6.62 9.02
C LEU A 58 -8.60 -7.26 9.30
N TYR A 59 -8.65 -8.21 10.25
CA TYR A 59 -9.89 -8.84 10.69
C TYR A 59 -10.93 -7.83 11.20
N GLU A 60 -10.52 -6.93 12.09
CA GLU A 60 -11.41 -5.92 12.66
C GLU A 60 -12.05 -5.06 11.57
N GLN A 61 -11.26 -4.61 10.59
CA GLN A 61 -11.76 -3.78 9.51
C GLN A 61 -12.70 -4.56 8.59
N VAL A 62 -12.35 -5.79 8.22
CA VAL A 62 -13.23 -6.66 7.41
C VAL A 62 -14.57 -6.88 8.12
N PHE A 63 -14.54 -7.30 9.38
CA PHE A 63 -15.75 -7.59 10.15
C PHE A 63 -16.61 -6.35 10.38
N TYR A 64 -15.99 -5.19 10.57
CA TYR A 64 -16.71 -3.92 10.65
C TYR A 64 -17.41 -3.57 9.34
N HIS A 65 -16.74 -3.74 8.19
CA HIS A 65 -17.30 -3.40 6.88
C HIS A 65 -18.55 -4.21 6.51
N ILE A 66 -18.60 -5.49 6.90
CA ILE A 66 -19.73 -6.38 6.60
C ILE A 66 -20.71 -6.54 7.78
N ASP A 67 -20.50 -5.79 8.87
CA ASP A 67 -21.29 -5.85 10.11
C ASP A 67 -21.43 -7.28 10.69
N LEU A 68 -20.30 -8.01 10.76
CA LEU A 68 -20.29 -9.39 11.21
C LEU A 68 -20.36 -9.49 12.73
N THR A 69 -21.44 -10.13 13.23
CA THR A 69 -21.65 -10.34 14.67
C THR A 69 -20.89 -11.55 15.20
N GLU A 70 -21.03 -12.72 14.55
CA GLU A 70 -20.47 -13.99 15.05
C GLU A 70 -19.05 -14.25 14.53
N LYS A 71 -18.11 -13.38 14.93
CA LYS A 71 -16.74 -13.34 14.39
C LYS A 71 -15.93 -14.61 14.63
N ASP A 72 -16.22 -15.34 15.70
CA ASP A 72 -15.46 -16.53 16.12
C ASP A 72 -15.58 -17.72 15.16
N TYR A 73 -16.55 -17.68 14.23
CA TYR A 73 -16.73 -18.72 13.21
C TYR A 73 -16.00 -18.45 11.90
N PHE A 74 -15.46 -17.25 11.72
CA PHE A 74 -14.92 -16.81 10.44
C PHE A 74 -13.41 -16.54 10.51
N GLY A 75 -12.73 -16.81 9.40
CA GLY A 75 -11.30 -16.58 9.25
C GLY A 75 -11.00 -16.04 7.84
N LEU A 76 -9.81 -15.47 7.67
CA LEU A 76 -9.27 -15.08 6.37
C LEU A 76 -8.23 -16.11 5.95
N GLN A 77 -8.25 -16.48 4.67
CA GLN A 77 -7.23 -17.33 4.08
C GLN A 77 -6.43 -16.57 3.04
N PHE A 78 -5.15 -16.92 2.93
CA PHE A 78 -4.28 -16.44 1.86
C PHE A 78 -3.55 -17.61 1.23
N THR A 79 -3.08 -17.41 0.01
CA THR A 79 -2.25 -18.39 -0.70
C THR A 79 -0.81 -17.93 -0.65
N ASP A 80 0.10 -18.80 -0.20
CA ASP A 80 1.53 -18.49 -0.17
C ASP A 80 2.20 -18.65 -1.55
N ALA A 81 3.52 -18.40 -1.60
CA ALA A 81 4.31 -18.53 -2.83
C ALA A 81 4.39 -19.98 -3.36
N ASN A 82 4.05 -20.98 -2.55
CA ASN A 82 4.02 -22.39 -2.93
C ASN A 82 2.61 -22.85 -3.34
N HIS A 83 1.67 -21.92 -3.52
CA HIS A 83 0.28 -22.19 -3.84
C HIS A 83 -0.49 -22.97 -2.77
N VAL A 84 -0.06 -22.88 -1.50
CA VAL A 84 -0.73 -23.50 -0.37
C VAL A 84 -1.61 -22.47 0.34
N GLN A 85 -2.83 -22.88 0.71
CA GLN A 85 -3.74 -22.05 1.49
C GLN A 85 -3.41 -22.11 2.97
N HIS A 86 -3.34 -20.94 3.59
CA HIS A 86 -3.10 -20.78 5.03
C HIS A 86 -4.13 -19.86 5.64
N TRP A 87 -4.47 -20.11 6.90
CA TRP A 87 -5.26 -19.17 7.70
C TRP A 87 -4.37 -18.00 8.14
N LEU A 88 -4.93 -16.79 8.07
CA LEU A 88 -4.30 -15.62 8.64
C LEU A 88 -4.43 -15.67 10.16
N ASP A 89 -3.30 -15.68 10.86
CA ASP A 89 -3.25 -15.62 12.31
C ASP A 89 -3.54 -14.19 12.79
N PRO A 90 -4.55 -13.94 13.65
CA PRO A 90 -4.83 -12.61 14.17
C PRO A 90 -3.72 -12.05 15.07
N HIS A 91 -2.84 -12.88 15.64
CA HIS A 91 -1.82 -12.46 16.60
C HIS A 91 -0.41 -12.28 15.98
N ASN A 92 -0.27 -12.47 14.67
CA ASN A 92 1.01 -12.40 13.94
C ASN A 92 0.99 -11.28 12.89
#